data_AF-A0AAT9H7B8-F1
#
_entry.id   AF-A0AAT9H7B8-F1
#
_cell.length_a   1.000
_cell.length_b   1.000
_cell.length_c   1.000
_cell.angle_alpha   90.00
_cell.angle_beta   90.00
_cell.angle_gamma   90.00
#
_symmetry.space_group_name_H-M   'P 1'
#
loop_
_entity.id
_entity.type
_entity.pdbx_description
1 polymer ?
#
loop_
_entity_poly.entity_id
_entity_poly.type
_entity_poly.pdbx_seq_one_letter_code
_entity_poly.pdbx_strand_id
1 'polypeptide(L)'
;MKKIILFIGFLTIFTSCNKNIFGKYNTNYSKDKSAFFQIILNSNNTVEKTEVHTISNSASGKFVLKNNKVICYLDLTKLGYPADTLMFKVIGNRLYPIKKGIVSSKFYLKKDN
;
A
#
# COMPACT_ATOMS: atom_id res chain seq x y z
N MET A 1 -10.51 -44.35 10.16
CA MET A 1 -10.61 -43.29 9.13
C MET A 1 -11.10 -41.94 9.71
N LYS A 2 -10.59 -41.47 10.86
CA LYS A 2 -11.00 -40.18 11.48
C LYS A 2 -9.90 -39.11 11.48
N LYS A 3 -8.66 -39.46 11.11
CA LYS A 3 -7.49 -38.55 11.21
C LYS A 3 -7.23 -37.72 9.94
N ILE A 4 -7.80 -38.10 8.79
CA ILE A 4 -7.54 -37.43 7.49
C ILE A 4 -8.41 -36.17 7.32
N ILE A 5 -9.61 -36.16 7.91
CA ILE A 5 -10.56 -35.04 7.76
C ILE A 5 -10.05 -33.76 8.45
N LEU A 6 -9.28 -33.89 9.55
CA LEU A 6 -8.72 -32.73 10.25
C LEU A 6 -7.62 -32.01 9.45
N PHE A 7 -6.94 -32.70 8.53
CA PHE A 7 -5.84 -32.13 7.76
C PHE A 7 -6.33 -31.27 6.59
N ILE A 8 -7.49 -31.60 6.02
CA ILE A 8 -8.08 -30.85 4.91
C ILE A 8 -8.69 -29.52 5.41
N GLY A 9 -9.21 -29.49 6.64
CA GLY A 9 -9.72 -28.26 7.27
C GLY A 9 -8.64 -27.25 7.65
N PHE A 10 -7.42 -27.69 7.93
CA PHE A 10 -6.30 -26.78 8.25
C PHE A 10 -5.66 -26.17 6.98
N LEU A 11 -5.69 -26.87 5.84
CA LEU A 11 -5.10 -26.37 4.60
C LEU A 11 -5.88 -25.20 3.97
N THR A 12 -7.19 -25.11 4.20
CA THR A 12 -8.03 -24.04 3.61
C THR A 12 -7.91 -22.70 4.32
N ILE A 13 -7.31 -22.65 5.51
CA ILE A 13 -7.15 -21.39 6.26
C ILE A 13 -5.95 -20.57 5.72
N PHE A 14 -4.94 -21.22 5.14
CA PHE A 14 -3.71 -20.56 4.71
C PHE A 14 -3.79 -19.84 3.35
N THR A 15 -4.80 -20.10 2.51
CA THR A 15 -4.96 -19.42 1.21
C THR A 15 -5.83 -18.16 1.27
N SER A 16 -6.45 -17.86 2.41
CA SER A 16 -7.20 -16.61 2.60
C SER A 16 -6.32 -15.37 2.84
N CYS A 17 -5.00 -15.55 2.78
CA CYS A 17 -4.02 -14.51 3.03
C CYS A 17 -4.12 -13.37 1.99
N ASN A 18 -4.79 -12.30 2.40
CA ASN A 18 -4.45 -10.91 2.09
C ASN A 18 -4.74 -10.36 0.67
N LYS A 19 -5.85 -10.76 0.03
CA LYS A 19 -6.39 -10.01 -1.14
C LYS A 19 -6.99 -8.63 -0.77
N ASN A 20 -7.12 -8.32 0.53
CA ASN A 20 -7.73 -7.05 0.97
C ASN A 20 -6.77 -5.84 0.92
N ILE A 21 -5.50 -6.04 0.57
CA ILE A 21 -4.55 -4.92 0.50
C ILE A 21 -4.57 -4.15 -0.81
N PHE A 22 -5.03 -4.78 -1.90
CA PHE A 22 -5.14 -4.13 -3.20
C PHE A 22 -6.23 -3.06 -3.18
N GLY A 23 -6.00 -1.96 -3.90
CA GLY A 23 -6.93 -0.86 -4.03
C GLY A 23 -6.26 0.51 -3.99
N LYS A 24 -7.10 1.53 -4.08
CA LYS A 24 -6.72 2.93 -4.06
C LYS A 24 -6.70 3.43 -2.62
N TYR A 25 -5.61 4.06 -2.22
CA TYR A 25 -5.43 4.67 -0.90
C TYR A 25 -5.10 6.14 -1.07
N ASN A 26 -5.73 7.03 -0.31
CA ASN A 26 -5.46 8.46 -0.44
C ASN A 26 -5.73 9.26 0.84
N THR A 27 -5.48 10.56 0.74
CA THR A 27 -5.71 11.57 1.78
C THR A 27 -7.05 12.32 1.62
N ASN A 28 -8.06 11.77 0.93
CA ASN A 28 -9.36 12.47 0.71
C ASN A 28 -10.09 12.86 2.00
N TYR A 29 -9.79 12.20 3.12
CA TYR A 29 -10.35 12.56 4.43
C TYR A 29 -9.76 13.87 4.98
N SER A 30 -8.63 14.34 4.45
CA SER A 30 -8.01 15.61 4.82
C SER A 30 -8.87 16.77 4.33
N LYS A 31 -9.08 17.77 5.19
CA LYS A 31 -9.73 19.02 4.80
C LYS A 31 -8.83 19.89 3.92
N ASP A 32 -7.51 19.69 4.04
CA ASP A 32 -6.52 20.38 3.23
C ASP A 32 -6.43 19.70 1.85
N LYS A 33 -6.97 20.37 0.84
CA LYS A 33 -6.96 19.91 -0.56
C LYS A 33 -5.69 20.34 -1.31
N SER A 34 -4.84 21.16 -0.71
CA SER A 34 -3.61 21.66 -1.33
C SER A 34 -2.49 20.62 -1.37
N ALA A 35 -2.64 19.52 -0.62
CA ALA A 35 -1.71 18.40 -0.58
C ALA A 35 -2.49 17.07 -0.66
N PHE A 36 -2.69 16.58 -1.88
CA PHE A 36 -3.30 15.28 -2.13
C PHE A 36 -2.22 14.23 -2.40
N PHE A 37 -2.30 13.11 -1.69
CA PHE A 37 -1.39 11.98 -1.87
C PHE A 37 -2.18 10.69 -2.05
N GLN A 38 -1.85 9.94 -3.09
CA GLN A 38 -2.52 8.70 -3.45
C GLN A 38 -1.50 7.61 -3.82
N ILE A 39 -1.83 6.40 -3.38
CA ILE A 39 -1.15 5.16 -3.77
C ILE A 39 -2.21 4.17 -4.26
N ILE A 40 -2.01 3.57 -5.42
CA ILE A 40 -2.82 2.44 -5.92
C ILE A 40 -1.94 1.20 -5.86
N LEU A 41 -2.41 0.17 -5.15
CA LEU A 41 -1.77 -1.14 -5.09
C LEU A 41 -2.55 -2.11 -5.99
N ASN A 42 -1.96 -2.46 -7.13
CA ASN A 42 -2.59 -3.32 -8.13
C ASN A 42 -2.36 -4.81 -7.84
N SER A 43 -3.26 -5.67 -8.32
CA SER A 43 -3.22 -7.12 -8.11
C SER A 43 -2.03 -7.82 -8.77
N ASN A 44 -1.40 -7.18 -9.76
CA ASN A 44 -0.20 -7.63 -10.45
C ASN A 44 1.11 -7.16 -9.77
N ASN A 45 1.05 -6.72 -8.51
CA ASN A 45 2.17 -6.19 -7.72
C ASN A 45 2.79 -4.89 -8.26
N THR A 46 2.08 -4.15 -9.11
CA THR A 46 2.48 -2.79 -9.50
C THR A 46 1.89 -1.76 -8.55
N VAL A 47 2.59 -0.63 -8.42
CA VAL A 47 2.15 0.51 -7.64
C VAL A 47 2.11 1.75 -8.50
N GLU A 48 1.09 2.57 -8.28
CA GLU A 48 1.00 3.91 -8.85
C GLU A 48 0.94 4.93 -7.70
N LYS A 49 1.77 5.97 -7.80
CA LYS A 49 1.77 7.13 -6.92
C LYS A 49 1.23 8.33 -7.68
N THR A 50 0.32 9.05 -7.04
CA THR A 50 -0.08 10.40 -7.48
C THR A 50 0.05 11.35 -6.32
N GLU A 51 0.77 12.44 -6.53
CA GLU A 51 1.00 13.48 -5.54
C GLU A 51 0.65 14.82 -6.18
N VAL A 52 -0.32 15.53 -5.62
CA VAL A 52 -0.78 16.83 -6.10
C VAL A 52 -0.52 17.83 -4.99
N HIS A 53 0.48 18.68 -5.24
CA HIS A 53 0.69 19.93 -4.50
C HIS A 53 0.43 21.09 -5.46
N THR A 54 1.42 21.95 -5.71
CA THR A 54 1.38 22.97 -6.77
C THR A 54 1.53 22.37 -8.18
N ILE A 55 2.21 21.23 -8.28
CA ILE A 55 2.42 20.47 -9.52
C ILE A 55 1.97 19.03 -9.27
N SER A 56 1.32 18.43 -10.26
CA SER A 56 0.97 17.00 -10.23
C SER A 56 2.18 16.16 -10.60
N ASN A 57 2.59 15.26 -9.71
CA ASN A 57 3.65 14.30 -9.95
C ASN A 57 3.11 12.87 -9.86
N SER A 58 3.31 12.11 -10.93
CA SER A 58 2.89 10.72 -11.03
C SER A 58 4.10 9.82 -11.24
N ALA A 59 4.15 8.73 -10.47
CA ALA A 59 5.18 7.71 -10.56
C ALA A 59 4.54 6.32 -10.58
N SER A 60 5.16 5.37 -11.26
CA SER A 60 4.77 3.95 -11.25
C SER A 60 5.93 3.10 -10.76
N GLY A 61 5.66 1.86 -10.39
CA GLY A 61 6.72 0.91 -10.07
C GLY A 61 6.16 -0.41 -9.55
N LYS A 62 6.89 -1.06 -8.64
CA LYS A 62 6.49 -2.34 -8.04
C LYS A 62 6.40 -2.25 -6.52
N PHE A 63 5.58 -3.08 -5.90
CA PHE A 63 5.56 -3.19 -4.45
C PHE A 63 5.73 -4.63 -3.96
N VAL A 64 6.20 -4.75 -2.72
CA VAL A 64 6.35 -6.02 -2.02
C VAL A 64 5.68 -5.93 -0.65
N LEU A 65 5.05 -7.01 -0.23
CA LEU A 65 4.46 -7.16 1.10
C LEU A 65 5.39 -7.98 1.99
N LYS A 66 5.78 -7.41 3.13
CA LYS A 66 6.63 -8.10 4.11
C LYS A 66 6.23 -7.72 5.53
N ASN A 67 5.86 -8.69 6.36
CA ASN A 67 5.54 -8.49 7.78
C ASN A 67 4.54 -7.33 8.04
N ASN A 68 3.40 -7.33 7.34
CA ASN A 68 2.39 -6.26 7.36
C ASN A 68 2.90 -4.87 6.95
N LYS A 69 3.98 -4.82 6.17
CA LYS A 69 4.48 -3.61 5.54
C LYS A 69 4.35 -3.72 4.03
N VAL A 70 3.97 -2.60 3.40
CA VAL A 70 4.06 -2.40 1.96
C VAL A 70 5.34 -1.62 1.70
N ILE A 71 6.19 -2.14 0.82
CA ILE A 71 7.39 -1.45 0.34
C ILE A 71 7.19 -1.21 -1.14
N CYS A 72 7.05 0.06 -1.52
CA CYS A 72 6.86 0.51 -2.89
C CYS A 72 8.19 1.00 -3.44
N TYR A 73 8.65 0.41 -4.54
CA TYR A 73 9.80 0.85 -5.32
C TYR A 73 9.27 1.60 -6.53
N LEU A 74 9.45 2.91 -6.57
CA LEU A 74 8.97 3.79 -7.63
C LEU A 74 10.08 4.01 -8.65
N ASP A 75 9.73 3.88 -9.93
CA ASP A 75 10.60 4.19 -11.05
C ASP A 75 10.78 5.71 -11.18
N LEU A 76 11.76 6.12 -11.99
CA LEU A 76 11.94 7.52 -12.36
C LEU A 76 10.65 8.09 -12.95
N THR A 77 10.29 9.29 -12.51
CA THR A 77 9.09 9.97 -13.03
C THR A 77 9.38 10.57 -14.41
N LYS A 78 8.33 10.91 -15.17
CA LYS A 78 8.47 11.58 -16.48
C LYS A 78 9.23 12.91 -16.41
N LEU A 79 9.27 13.54 -15.23
CA LEU A 79 9.98 14.80 -14.99
C LEU A 79 11.44 14.58 -14.54
N GLY A 80 11.93 13.34 -14.55
CA GLY A 80 13.30 13.00 -14.18
C GLY A 80 13.56 12.99 -12.67
N TYR A 81 12.51 13.00 -11.83
CA TYR A 81 12.70 12.83 -10.39
C TYR A 81 13.23 11.42 -10.09
N PRO A 82 14.18 11.29 -9.15
CA PRO A 82 14.83 10.02 -8.85
C PRO A 82 13.82 8.97 -8.38
N ALA A 83 14.17 7.71 -8.64
CA ALA A 83 13.48 6.57 -8.06
C ALA A 83 13.43 6.71 -6.54
N ASP A 84 12.29 6.37 -5.94
CA ASP A 84 12.05 6.54 -4.51
C ASP A 84 11.47 5.25 -3.91
N THR A 85 11.76 5.03 -2.63
CA THR A 85 11.22 3.90 -1.89
C THR A 85 10.28 4.40 -0.79
N LEU A 86 9.00 4.10 -0.95
CA LEU A 86 7.99 4.40 0.05
C LEU A 86 7.66 3.16 0.87
N MET A 87 7.60 3.32 2.19
CA MET A 87 7.27 2.23 3.10
C MET A 87 6.02 2.59 3.89
N PHE A 88 5.11 1.62 4.04
CA PHE A 88 3.88 1.79 4.81
C PHE A 88 3.66 0.62 5.74
N LYS A 89 3.17 0.87 6.95
CA LYS A 89 2.57 -0.15 7.82
C LYS A 89 1.09 -0.26 7.51
N VAL A 90 0.61 -1.48 7.31
CA VAL A 90 -0.79 -1.78 7.04
C VAL A 90 -1.51 -2.01 8.35
N ILE A 91 -2.58 -1.26 8.61
CA ILE A 91 -3.45 -1.47 9.76
C ILE A 91 -4.91 -1.28 9.31
N GLY A 92 -5.64 -2.39 9.14
CA GLY A 92 -6.98 -2.38 8.55
C GLY A 92 -6.95 -1.81 7.12
N ASN A 93 -7.87 -0.88 6.84
CA ASN A 93 -7.98 -0.21 5.53
C ASN A 93 -7.10 1.05 5.44
N ARG A 94 -5.97 1.09 6.17
CA ARG A 94 -5.09 2.26 6.25
C ARG A 94 -3.62 1.90 6.03
N LEU A 95 -2.91 2.80 5.36
CA LEU A 95 -1.46 2.75 5.17
C LEU A 95 -0.81 3.89 5.93
N TYR A 96 -0.02 3.58 6.94
CA TYR A 96 0.72 4.57 7.74
C TYR A 96 2.16 4.67 7.21
N PRO A 97 2.64 5.82 6.75
CA PRO A 97 4.00 5.93 6.24
C PRO A 97 5.04 5.59 7.30
N ILE A 98 6.12 4.98 6.85
CA ILE A 98 7.29 4.66 7.66
C ILE A 98 8.45 5.50 7.13
N LYS A 99 9.03 6.35 7.98
CA LYS A 99 10.22 7.13 7.65
C LYS A 99 11.32 6.81 8.66
N LYS A 100 12.49 6.40 8.17
CA LYS A 100 13.63 5.98 9.02
C LYS A 100 13.24 4.92 10.07
N GLY A 101 12.38 3.98 9.68
CA GLY A 101 11.88 2.91 10.56
C GLY A 101 10.75 3.30 11.53
N ILE A 102 10.43 4.59 11.64
CA ILE A 102 9.37 5.10 12.53
C ILE A 102 8.05 5.18 11.76
N VAL A 103 6.99 4.61 12.32
CA VAL A 103 5.63 4.69 11.77
C VAL A 103 5.02 6.04 12.14
N SER A 104 4.55 6.81 11.15
CA SER A 104 3.79 8.03 11.40
C SER A 104 2.45 7.69 12.04
N SER A 105 2.15 8.27 13.20
CA SER A 105 0.85 8.11 13.87
C SER A 105 -0.18 9.16 13.46
N LYS A 106 0.28 10.31 12.94
CA LYS A 106 -0.55 11.49 12.64
C LYS A 106 -1.12 11.50 11.22
N PHE A 107 -0.49 10.76 10.30
CA PHE A 107 -0.85 10.76 8.89
C PHE A 107 -0.96 9.33 8.38
N TYR A 108 -1.98 9.07 7.55
CA TYR A 108 -2.20 7.79 6.89
C TYR A 108 -2.88 7.99 5.55
N LEU A 109 -2.83 6.97 4.70
CA LEU A 109 -3.68 6.88 3.51
C LEU A 109 -4.83 5.94 3.82
N LYS A 110 -6.06 6.36 3.54
CA LYS A 110 -7.25 5.54 3.73
C LYS A 110 -7.61 4.87 2.41
N LYS A 111 -7.95 3.59 2.45
CA LYS A 111 -8.48 2.86 1.29
C LYS A 111 -9.82 3.48 0.88
N ASP A 112 -9.98 3.78 -0.40
CA ASP A 112 -11.28 4.08 -0.99
C ASP A 112 -12.11 2.79 -0.99
N ASN A 113 -13.40 2.93 -0.62
CA ASN A 113 -14.34 1.82 -0.62
C ASN A 113 -14.73 1.42 -2.05
#